data_AF-A0A960D7A1-F1
#
_entry.id   AF-A0A960D7A1-F1
#
_cell.length_a   1.000
_cell.length_b   1.000
_cell.length_c   1.000
_cell.angle_alpha   90.00
_cell.angle_beta   90.00
_cell.angle_gamma   90.00
#
_symmetry.space_group_name_H-M   'P 1'
#
loop_
_entity.id
_entity.type
_entity.pdbx_description
1 polymer ?
#
loop_
_entity_poly.entity_id
_entity_poly.type
_entity_poly.pdbx_seq_one_letter_code
_entity_poly.pdbx_strand_id
1 'polypeptide(L)'
;RPDASPGSPEWNIRSDAVARAMRLIADGVVDRDGVTGLAARVGYTTRQLERMLQAEVGAGPLALARAQRVQTARVLIETTDLPFSDIAFAAGFASIRQFNDTVRSACDSTPTTLRQKASQRQWHDPSPGAQMLALRLPVRTPFAYEGVFGHLAASAVPGCEEVRDGAYRRTLRLPSGYGIVSLTPRPDHVSATLVLEHVRDLATAIARCRRLLDLDADPEAVIDALSSDADLRAVVTKAPGQRIPRTVDEHELAVRAVLGQQVSTGAARTHTARLVHAYGSAVNDSAGGLTHAFPTVTQLAAIDPAHLAVPEARRRSLAALIGALADDDLTLDPGCDWEQARARLLAVPGIGPWTAEIIAMRGLGDPDAFPAGDLGVRLAAEQLGLPADVRGLTARSARWRPWRSYAVQHLWTTLDHSVNRWPPKEKTP
;
A
#
# COMPACT_ATOMS: atom_id res chain seq x y z
N ARG A 1 -18.45 -21.35 7.80
CA ARG A 1 -17.16 -21.84 7.27
C ARG A 1 -16.07 -21.07 7.98
N PRO A 2 -15.32 -21.66 8.93
CA PRO A 2 -14.14 -21.04 9.51
C PRO A 2 -12.89 -21.63 8.84
N ASP A 3 -12.56 -21.18 7.63
CA ASP A 3 -11.33 -21.59 6.90
C ASP A 3 -10.37 -20.39 6.67
N ALA A 4 -10.69 -19.21 7.21
CA ALA A 4 -9.88 -18.04 7.00
C ALA A 4 -8.74 -17.99 8.03
N SER A 5 -7.58 -18.52 7.66
CA SER A 5 -6.38 -18.47 8.48
C SER A 5 -5.77 -17.05 8.53
N PRO A 6 -5.00 -16.71 9.58
CA PRO A 6 -4.21 -15.48 9.62
C PRO A 6 -3.30 -15.40 8.38
N GLY A 7 -3.51 -14.40 7.52
CA GLY A 7 -2.78 -14.26 6.23
C GLY A 7 -3.53 -14.77 4.99
N SER A 8 -4.79 -15.20 5.13
CA SER A 8 -5.68 -15.50 4.00
C SER A 8 -5.87 -14.27 3.09
N PRO A 9 -5.83 -14.43 1.75
CA PRO A 9 -6.17 -13.35 0.82
C PRO A 9 -7.61 -12.86 0.96
N GLU A 10 -8.51 -13.64 1.54
CA GLU A 10 -9.92 -13.26 1.76
C GLU A 10 -10.04 -11.96 2.57
N TRP A 11 -9.09 -11.68 3.47
CA TRP A 11 -9.05 -10.44 4.25
C TRP A 11 -8.80 -9.18 3.41
N ASN A 12 -8.25 -9.34 2.20
CA ASN A 12 -8.01 -8.24 1.27
C ASN A 12 -9.24 -7.93 0.41
N ILE A 13 -10.24 -8.81 0.40
CA ILE A 13 -11.44 -8.71 -0.46
C ILE A 13 -12.67 -8.30 0.34
N ARG A 14 -12.75 -8.78 1.59
CA ARG A 14 -13.89 -8.54 2.47
C ARG A 14 -13.88 -7.11 3.04
N SER A 15 -15.07 -6.52 3.20
CA SER A 15 -15.26 -5.19 3.79
C SER A 15 -15.82 -5.21 5.21
N ASP A 16 -16.10 -6.40 5.77
CA ASP A 16 -16.64 -6.53 7.12
C ASP A 16 -15.66 -6.17 8.23
N ALA A 17 -16.18 -6.10 9.46
CA ALA A 17 -15.44 -5.72 10.65
C ALA A 17 -14.21 -6.60 10.92
N VAL A 18 -14.25 -7.91 10.62
CA VAL A 18 -13.13 -8.83 10.84
C VAL A 18 -12.01 -8.54 9.86
N ALA A 19 -12.34 -8.40 8.57
CA ALA A 19 -11.35 -8.08 7.54
C ALA A 19 -10.70 -6.70 7.79
N ARG A 20 -11.51 -5.69 8.14
CA ARG A 20 -11.03 -4.36 8.54
C ARG A 20 -10.08 -4.45 9.75
N ALA A 21 -10.43 -5.22 10.77
CA ALA A 21 -9.57 -5.43 11.93
C ALA A 21 -8.25 -6.12 11.57
N MET A 22 -8.26 -7.16 10.72
CA MET A 22 -7.05 -7.85 10.26
C MET A 22 -6.09 -6.89 9.52
N ARG A 23 -6.62 -6.00 8.67
CA ARG A 23 -5.82 -4.98 7.97
C ARG A 23 -5.18 -3.98 8.94
N LEU A 24 -5.91 -3.55 9.96
CA LEU A 24 -5.39 -2.65 11.01
C LEU A 24 -4.35 -3.35 11.91
N ILE A 25 -4.56 -4.63 12.24
CA ILE A 25 -3.57 -5.43 12.99
C ILE A 25 -2.28 -5.55 12.17
N ALA A 26 -2.37 -5.84 10.88
CA ALA A 26 -1.22 -5.92 9.98
C ALA A 26 -0.50 -4.57 9.83
N ASP A 27 -1.23 -3.45 9.92
CA ASP A 27 -0.63 -2.11 9.96
C ASP A 27 -0.01 -1.74 11.32
N GLY A 28 -0.15 -2.59 12.35
CA GLY A 28 0.45 -2.39 13.67
C GLY A 28 -0.40 -1.60 14.66
N VAL A 29 -1.70 -1.45 14.41
CA VAL A 29 -2.60 -0.66 15.28
C VAL A 29 -2.66 -1.20 16.71
N VAL A 30 -2.68 -2.52 16.90
CA VAL A 30 -2.70 -3.12 18.24
C VAL A 30 -1.45 -2.79 19.04
N ASP A 31 -0.31 -2.66 18.37
CA ASP A 31 0.97 -2.36 19.01
C ASP A 31 1.05 -0.89 19.43
N ARG A 32 0.41 0.00 18.66
CA ARG A 32 0.40 1.45 18.91
C ARG A 32 -0.69 1.87 19.89
N ASP A 33 -1.92 1.44 19.65
CA ASP A 33 -3.13 1.98 20.27
C ASP A 33 -3.85 0.94 21.16
N GLY A 34 -3.28 -0.27 21.24
CA GLY A 34 -3.89 -1.39 21.97
C GLY A 34 -5.16 -1.92 21.30
N VAL A 35 -5.79 -2.90 21.96
CA VAL A 35 -7.05 -3.50 21.47
C VAL A 35 -8.20 -2.50 21.51
N THR A 36 -8.21 -1.60 22.50
CA THR A 36 -9.23 -0.55 22.62
C THR A 36 -9.18 0.39 21.41
N GLY A 37 -7.99 0.83 20.99
CA GLY A 37 -7.83 1.66 19.79
C GLY A 37 -8.25 0.93 18.51
N LEU A 38 -7.91 -0.35 18.38
CA LEU A 38 -8.39 -1.19 17.27
C LEU A 38 -9.93 -1.25 17.23
N ALA A 39 -10.57 -1.53 18.37
CA ALA A 39 -12.02 -1.67 18.47
C ALA A 39 -12.75 -0.35 18.12
N ALA A 40 -12.21 0.77 18.62
CA ALA A 40 -12.73 2.10 18.30
C ALA A 40 -12.69 2.39 16.78
N ARG A 41 -11.59 2.09 16.09
CA ARG A 41 -11.47 2.30 14.63
C ARG A 41 -12.43 1.43 13.80
N VAL A 42 -12.74 0.23 14.28
CA VAL A 42 -13.68 -0.67 13.59
C VAL A 42 -15.14 -0.31 13.93
N GLY A 43 -15.38 0.46 14.99
CA GLY A 43 -16.71 0.92 15.42
C GLY A 43 -17.42 -0.06 16.37
N TYR A 44 -16.66 -0.84 17.15
CA TYR A 44 -17.19 -1.82 18.09
C TYR A 44 -16.57 -1.70 19.48
N THR A 45 -17.22 -2.29 20.49
CA THR A 45 -16.56 -2.49 21.79
C THR A 45 -15.49 -3.57 21.70
N THR A 46 -14.47 -3.50 22.56
CA THR A 46 -13.40 -4.51 22.63
C THR A 46 -13.94 -5.93 22.72
N ARG A 47 -14.95 -6.17 23.58
CA ARG A 47 -15.57 -7.49 23.77
C ARG A 47 -16.30 -8.00 22.54
N GLN A 48 -16.97 -7.12 21.80
CA GLN A 48 -17.66 -7.49 20.55
C GLN A 48 -16.62 -7.88 19.49
N LEU A 49 -15.58 -7.06 19.32
CA LEU A 49 -14.52 -7.34 18.35
C LEU A 49 -13.80 -8.66 18.67
N GLU A 50 -13.45 -8.90 19.94
CA GLU A 50 -12.84 -10.16 20.37
C GLU A 50 -13.71 -11.37 20.03
N ARG A 51 -15.03 -11.29 20.27
CA ARG A 51 -15.96 -12.36 19.92
C ARG A 51 -16.03 -12.59 18.41
N MET A 52 -16.05 -11.53 17.61
CA MET A 52 -16.08 -11.64 16.14
C MET A 52 -14.80 -12.30 15.61
N LEU A 53 -13.62 -11.83 16.05
CA LEU A 53 -12.35 -12.42 15.64
C LEU A 53 -12.18 -13.86 16.13
N GLN A 54 -12.59 -14.17 17.35
CA GLN A 54 -12.55 -15.53 17.87
C GLN A 54 -13.47 -16.48 17.09
N ALA A 55 -14.66 -16.02 16.70
CA ALA A 55 -15.61 -16.84 15.96
C ALA A 55 -15.17 -17.11 14.51
N GLU A 56 -14.55 -16.12 13.85
CA GLU A 56 -14.19 -16.21 12.43
C GLU A 56 -12.76 -16.69 12.19
N VAL A 57 -11.80 -16.19 12.98
CA VAL A 57 -10.36 -16.42 12.80
C VAL A 57 -9.83 -17.43 13.83
N GLY A 58 -10.60 -17.73 14.88
CA GLY A 58 -10.18 -18.62 15.95
C GLY A 58 -9.20 -18.01 16.96
N ALA A 59 -8.93 -16.70 16.86
CA ALA A 59 -7.97 -16.01 17.73
C ALA A 59 -8.41 -14.57 18.02
N GLY A 60 -8.12 -14.10 19.25
CA GLY A 60 -8.32 -12.71 19.63
C GLY A 60 -7.26 -11.74 19.06
N PRO A 61 -7.50 -10.42 19.13
CA PRO A 61 -6.62 -9.38 18.56
C PRO A 61 -5.16 -9.46 19.03
N LEU A 62 -4.93 -9.71 20.33
CA LEU A 62 -3.57 -9.81 20.88
C LEU A 62 -2.81 -11.04 20.35
N ALA A 63 -3.51 -12.17 20.18
CA ALA A 63 -2.92 -13.38 19.62
C ALA A 63 -2.54 -13.19 18.15
N LEU A 64 -3.41 -12.51 17.38
CA LEU A 64 -3.15 -12.15 15.99
C LEU A 64 -1.98 -11.17 15.84
N ALA A 65 -1.93 -10.12 16.67
CA ALA A 65 -0.79 -9.20 16.71
C ALA A 65 0.51 -9.95 17.07
N ARG A 66 0.46 -10.85 18.06
CA ARG A 66 1.62 -11.68 18.43
C ARG A 66 2.09 -12.57 17.26
N ALA A 67 1.17 -13.17 16.49
CA ALA A 67 1.51 -13.93 15.30
C ALA A 67 2.19 -13.07 14.23
N GLN A 68 1.73 -11.84 14.02
CA GLN A 68 2.35 -10.87 13.11
C GLN A 68 3.78 -10.49 13.54
N ARG A 69 3.99 -10.28 14.85
CA ARG A 69 5.33 -10.03 15.41
C ARG A 69 6.27 -11.21 15.20
N VAL A 70 5.78 -12.44 15.38
CA VAL A 70 6.56 -13.66 15.08
C VAL A 70 6.95 -13.71 13.61
N GLN A 71 6.02 -13.43 12.70
CA GLN A 71 6.31 -13.46 11.28
C GLN A 71 7.37 -12.42 10.90
N THR A 72 7.26 -11.21 11.45
CA THR A 72 8.26 -10.14 11.26
C THR A 72 9.63 -10.56 11.82
N ALA A 73 9.65 -11.09 13.04
CA ALA A 73 10.84 -11.64 13.67
C ALA A 73 11.49 -12.73 12.82
N ARG A 74 10.70 -13.68 12.32
CA ARG A 74 11.19 -14.78 11.49
C ARG A 74 11.83 -14.27 10.21
N VAL A 75 11.17 -13.34 9.50
CA VAL A 75 11.75 -12.70 8.31
C VAL A 75 13.10 -12.07 8.65
N LEU A 76 13.22 -11.32 9.73
CA LEU A 76 14.48 -10.69 10.13
C LEU A 76 15.56 -11.70 10.51
N ILE A 77 15.19 -12.75 11.23
CA ILE A 77 16.11 -13.82 11.64
C ILE A 77 16.67 -14.53 10.41
N GLU A 78 15.83 -14.76 9.40
CA GLU A 78 16.16 -15.51 8.19
C GLU A 78 16.83 -14.66 7.10
N THR A 79 16.66 -13.33 7.13
CA THR A 79 17.12 -12.44 6.04
C THR A 79 18.16 -11.40 6.46
N THR A 80 18.48 -11.29 7.76
CA THR A 80 19.43 -10.29 8.28
C THR A 80 20.38 -10.86 9.35
N ASP A 81 21.55 -10.23 9.49
CA ASP A 81 22.53 -10.53 10.54
C ASP A 81 22.37 -9.67 11.81
N LEU A 82 21.25 -8.94 11.95
CA LEU A 82 20.98 -8.11 13.11
C LEU A 82 21.14 -8.87 14.45
N PRO A 83 21.66 -8.25 15.51
CA PRO A 83 21.58 -8.80 16.86
C PRO A 83 20.14 -9.20 17.23
N PHE A 84 19.94 -10.31 17.94
CA PHE A 84 18.59 -10.74 18.34
C PHE A 84 17.87 -9.71 19.23
N SER A 85 18.61 -8.86 19.95
CA SER A 85 18.05 -7.70 20.65
C SER A 85 17.33 -6.76 19.70
N ASP A 86 17.99 -6.41 18.59
CA ASP A 86 17.50 -5.45 17.62
C ASP A 86 16.32 -6.04 16.87
N ILE A 87 16.40 -7.33 16.51
CA ILE A 87 15.27 -8.08 15.92
C ILE A 87 14.06 -8.09 16.86
N ALA A 88 14.26 -8.34 18.16
CA ALA A 88 13.16 -8.36 19.11
C ALA A 88 12.41 -7.03 19.11
N PHE A 89 13.13 -5.91 19.20
CA PHE A 89 12.52 -4.58 19.19
C PHE A 89 11.95 -4.20 17.82
N ALA A 90 12.61 -4.57 16.72
CA ALA A 90 12.14 -4.34 15.35
C ALA A 90 10.82 -5.06 15.05
N ALA A 91 10.67 -6.27 15.60
CA ALA A 91 9.46 -7.06 15.51
C ALA A 91 8.39 -6.66 16.54
N GLY A 92 8.59 -5.58 17.31
CA GLY A 92 7.59 -5.05 18.24
C GLY A 92 7.48 -5.79 19.58
N PHE A 93 8.48 -6.57 19.98
CA PHE A 93 8.52 -7.17 21.32
C PHE A 93 9.00 -6.18 22.37
N ALA A 94 8.38 -6.20 23.55
CA ALA A 94 8.76 -5.35 24.67
C ALA A 94 10.03 -5.84 25.39
N SER A 95 10.41 -7.12 25.21
CA SER A 95 11.63 -7.69 25.78
C SER A 95 12.18 -8.86 24.96
N ILE A 96 13.49 -9.07 25.06
CA ILE A 96 14.20 -10.19 24.42
C ILE A 96 13.69 -11.54 24.94
N ARG A 97 13.35 -11.62 26.22
CA ARG A 97 12.78 -12.85 26.82
C ARG A 97 11.45 -13.21 26.16
N GLN A 98 10.53 -12.24 26.06
CA GLN A 98 9.25 -12.45 25.41
C GLN A 98 9.40 -12.83 23.94
N PHE A 99 10.34 -12.19 23.23
CA PHE A 99 10.69 -12.55 21.86
C PHE A 99 11.14 -14.01 21.74
N ASN A 100 12.13 -14.43 22.54
CA ASN A 100 12.68 -15.78 22.50
C ASN A 100 11.61 -16.84 22.80
N ASP A 101 10.79 -16.61 23.83
CA ASP A 101 9.72 -17.53 24.24
C ASP A 101 8.65 -17.62 23.15
N THR A 102 8.29 -16.49 22.55
CA THR A 102 7.26 -16.44 21.52
C THR A 102 7.71 -17.06 20.20
N VAL A 103 8.91 -16.75 19.71
CA VAL A 103 9.45 -17.35 18.48
C VAL A 103 9.61 -18.86 18.66
N ARG A 104 10.13 -19.31 19.80
CA ARG A 104 10.26 -20.75 20.09
C ARG A 104 8.92 -21.46 20.08
N SER A 105 7.91 -20.87 20.72
CA SER A 105 6.57 -21.45 20.81
C SER A 105 5.83 -21.47 19.47
N ALA A 106 6.11 -20.55 18.56
CA ALA A 106 5.36 -20.41 17.31
C ALA A 106 6.06 -21.05 16.11
N CYS A 107 7.40 -21.14 16.12
CA CYS A 107 8.20 -21.68 15.02
C CYS A 107 8.79 -23.07 15.32
N ASP A 108 8.53 -23.64 16.50
CA ASP A 108 9.14 -24.89 17.00
C ASP A 108 10.68 -24.92 16.82
N SER A 109 11.32 -23.76 16.93
CA SER A 109 12.74 -23.57 16.72
C SER A 109 13.22 -22.31 17.45
N THR A 110 14.44 -22.34 17.96
CA THR A 110 15.03 -21.15 18.58
C THR A 110 15.43 -20.12 17.51
N PRO A 111 15.49 -18.81 17.83
CA PRO A 111 15.98 -17.79 16.91
C PRO A 111 17.35 -18.13 16.31
N THR A 112 18.27 -18.66 17.13
CA THR A 112 19.60 -19.11 16.69
C THR A 112 19.51 -20.23 15.65
N THR A 113 18.68 -21.24 15.89
CA THR A 113 18.48 -22.36 14.96
C THR A 113 17.86 -21.89 13.65
N LEU A 114 16.89 -20.96 13.70
CA LEU A 114 16.28 -20.37 12.51
C LEU A 114 17.33 -19.62 11.67
N ARG A 115 18.19 -18.80 12.30
CA ARG A 115 19.29 -18.11 11.61
C ARG A 115 20.27 -19.08 10.97
N GLN A 116 20.70 -20.12 11.70
CA GLN A 116 21.63 -21.13 11.18
C GLN A 116 21.06 -21.88 9.96
N LYS A 117 19.76 -22.17 9.94
CA LYS A 117 19.08 -22.77 8.78
C LYS A 117 19.03 -21.83 7.58
N ALA A 118 18.97 -20.51 7.82
CA ALA A 118 18.91 -19.50 6.77
C ALA A 118 20.30 -19.12 6.22
N SER A 119 21.33 -19.02 7.07
CA SER A 119 22.70 -18.72 6.65
C SER A 119 23.33 -19.83 5.79
N GLN A 120 22.82 -21.06 5.89
CA GLN A 120 23.16 -22.15 4.96
C GLN A 120 22.60 -21.95 3.53
N ARG A 121 21.70 -20.97 3.32
CA ARG A 121 20.99 -20.75 2.05
C ARG A 121 21.40 -19.50 1.28
N GLN A 122 22.14 -18.53 1.84
CA GLN A 122 22.63 -17.35 1.11
C GLN A 122 23.74 -16.57 1.84
N TRP A 123 24.72 -16.06 1.08
CA TRP A 123 25.76 -15.10 1.46
C TRP A 123 25.46 -13.72 0.85
N HIS A 124 25.58 -12.63 1.62
CA HIS A 124 26.26 -11.35 1.28
C HIS A 124 26.19 -10.36 2.48
N ASP A 125 27.27 -9.60 2.64
CA ASP A 125 27.67 -8.79 3.81
C ASP A 125 27.19 -7.32 3.76
N PRO A 126 26.79 -6.67 4.89
CA PRO A 126 26.61 -5.22 4.95
C PRO A 126 27.54 -4.50 5.95
N SER A 127 28.08 -3.34 5.54
CA SER A 127 28.87 -2.40 6.36
C SER A 127 28.01 -1.48 7.25
N PRO A 128 28.56 -0.89 8.34
CA PRO A 128 27.78 -0.22 9.38
C PRO A 128 27.70 1.31 9.25
N GLY A 129 26.50 1.87 9.48
CA GLY A 129 26.27 3.31 9.69
C GLY A 129 24.96 3.77 9.06
N ALA A 130 23.92 3.95 9.88
CA ALA A 130 22.47 3.83 9.58
C ALA A 130 22.02 2.36 9.54
N GLN A 131 20.91 2.05 10.23
CA GLN A 131 20.38 0.68 10.29
C GLN A 131 19.70 0.34 8.97
N MET A 132 20.54 0.08 7.97
CA MET A 132 20.13 -0.40 6.66
C MET A 132 19.75 -1.88 6.79
N LEU A 133 18.49 -2.17 6.55
CA LEU A 133 17.92 -3.52 6.62
C LEU A 133 17.62 -4.00 5.22
N ALA A 134 18.35 -5.01 4.76
CA ALA A 134 18.06 -5.71 3.52
C ALA A 134 17.07 -6.85 3.80
N LEU A 135 15.94 -6.85 3.09
CA LEU A 135 14.85 -7.79 3.27
C LEU A 135 14.44 -8.37 1.93
N ARG A 136 13.93 -9.60 1.98
CA ARG A 136 13.24 -10.24 0.87
C ARG A 136 11.74 -10.24 1.14
N LEU A 137 10.98 -9.47 0.37
CA LEU A 137 9.53 -9.44 0.45
C LEU A 137 8.93 -10.49 -0.50
N PRO A 138 8.46 -11.65 -0.01
CA PRO A 138 7.90 -12.68 -0.87
C PRO A 138 6.59 -12.18 -1.50
N VAL A 139 6.36 -12.62 -2.73
CA VAL A 139 5.14 -12.36 -3.51
C VAL A 139 4.42 -13.66 -3.81
N ARG A 140 3.09 -13.62 -3.94
CA ARG A 140 2.33 -14.72 -4.55
C ARG A 140 2.56 -14.67 -6.06
N THR A 141 2.88 -15.79 -6.70
CA THR A 141 3.10 -15.85 -8.15
C THR A 141 1.81 -16.25 -8.87
N PRO A 142 1.56 -15.80 -10.12
CA PRO A 142 2.40 -14.90 -10.92
C PRO A 142 2.39 -13.44 -10.41
N PHE A 143 3.47 -12.71 -10.73
CA PHE A 143 3.67 -11.31 -10.35
C PHE A 143 4.19 -10.49 -11.55
N ALA A 144 3.27 -9.80 -12.23
CA ALA A 144 3.60 -8.91 -13.34
C ALA A 144 4.09 -7.55 -12.81
N TYR A 145 5.31 -7.53 -12.28
CA TYR A 145 5.87 -6.36 -11.59
C TYR A 145 6.02 -5.14 -12.51
N GLU A 146 6.09 -5.31 -13.82
CA GLU A 146 6.27 -4.21 -14.78
C GLU A 146 5.12 -3.20 -14.71
N GLY A 147 3.88 -3.65 -14.46
CA GLY A 147 2.72 -2.76 -14.33
C GLY A 147 2.79 -1.90 -13.07
N VAL A 148 3.08 -2.52 -11.92
CA VAL A 148 3.14 -1.79 -10.64
C VAL A 148 4.37 -0.87 -10.57
N PHE A 149 5.56 -1.36 -10.94
CA PHE A 149 6.77 -0.55 -10.92
C PHE A 149 6.81 0.51 -12.03
N GLY A 150 6.24 0.20 -13.20
CA GLY A 150 6.04 1.19 -14.27
C GLY A 150 5.13 2.34 -13.81
N HIS A 151 4.04 2.03 -13.09
CA HIS A 151 3.16 3.04 -12.52
C HIS A 151 3.88 3.92 -11.49
N LEU A 152 4.58 3.30 -10.55
CA LEU A 152 5.36 4.00 -9.52
C LEU A 152 6.43 4.90 -10.15
N ALA A 153 7.15 4.41 -11.16
CA ALA A 153 8.14 5.19 -11.90
C ALA A 153 7.50 6.39 -12.63
N ALA A 154 6.41 6.14 -13.35
CA ALA A 154 5.73 7.15 -14.16
C ALA A 154 5.08 8.25 -13.31
N SER A 155 4.74 7.95 -12.06
CA SER A 155 4.10 8.84 -11.09
C SER A 155 5.03 9.38 -10.00
N ALA A 156 6.31 8.97 -9.96
CA ALA A 156 7.27 9.33 -8.92
C ALA A 156 7.43 10.84 -8.74
N VAL A 157 7.19 11.33 -7.53
CA VAL A 157 7.30 12.74 -7.14
C VAL A 157 8.74 13.09 -6.76
N PRO A 158 9.45 13.92 -7.53
CA PRO A 158 10.81 14.34 -7.20
C PRO A 158 10.93 14.87 -5.76
N GLY A 159 11.96 14.43 -5.05
CA GLY A 159 12.20 14.76 -3.65
C GLY A 159 11.55 13.81 -2.64
N CYS A 160 10.45 13.13 -3.00
CA CYS A 160 9.83 12.06 -2.19
C CYS A 160 10.07 10.66 -2.75
N GLU A 161 10.11 10.53 -4.08
CA GLU A 161 10.16 9.27 -4.82
C GLU A 161 11.10 9.43 -6.01
N GLU A 162 11.84 8.36 -6.33
CA GLU A 162 12.69 8.32 -7.52
C GLU A 162 12.85 6.88 -8.05
N VAL A 163 13.41 6.76 -9.25
CA VAL A 163 13.90 5.48 -9.77
C VAL A 163 15.38 5.64 -10.04
N ARG A 164 16.17 4.76 -9.45
CA ARG A 164 17.64 4.76 -9.57
C ARG A 164 18.15 3.33 -9.50
N ASP A 165 19.10 2.99 -10.37
CA ASP A 165 19.77 1.68 -10.42
C ASP A 165 18.81 0.48 -10.46
N GLY A 166 17.71 0.62 -11.22
CA GLY A 166 16.70 -0.43 -11.33
C GLY A 166 15.88 -0.66 -10.06
N ALA A 167 15.90 0.28 -9.11
CA ALA A 167 15.08 0.29 -7.90
C ALA A 167 14.16 1.51 -7.88
N TYR A 168 12.92 1.32 -7.41
CA TYR A 168 12.07 2.43 -7.00
C TYR A 168 12.40 2.78 -5.55
N ARG A 169 12.72 4.04 -5.28
CA ARG A 169 13.04 4.53 -3.93
C ARG A 169 12.02 5.55 -3.48
N ARG A 170 11.67 5.55 -2.20
CA ARG A 170 10.82 6.59 -1.62
C ARG A 170 11.06 6.84 -0.15
N THR A 171 10.63 8.02 0.30
CA THR A 171 10.49 8.35 1.71
C THR A 171 9.20 7.76 2.28
N LEU A 172 9.22 7.44 3.56
CA LEU A 172 8.13 6.90 4.36
C LEU A 172 7.96 7.76 5.61
N ARG A 173 6.72 8.16 5.89
CA ARG A 173 6.35 8.74 7.19
C ARG A 173 5.81 7.64 8.08
N LEU A 174 6.53 7.30 9.13
CA LEU A 174 6.23 6.17 10.02
C LEU A 174 5.80 6.68 11.41
N PRO A 175 5.27 5.81 12.29
CA PRO A 175 4.73 6.24 13.58
C PRO A 175 5.73 6.96 14.49
N SER A 176 7.00 6.54 14.48
CA SER A 176 8.02 7.08 15.38
C SER A 176 8.96 8.06 14.69
N GLY A 177 9.00 8.09 13.35
CA GLY A 177 9.87 8.98 12.57
C GLY A 177 9.78 8.73 11.07
N TYR A 178 10.84 9.03 10.34
CA TYR A 178 10.93 8.82 8.90
C TYR A 178 11.74 7.58 8.53
N GLY A 179 11.54 7.13 7.30
CA GLY A 179 12.36 6.09 6.70
C GLY A 179 12.50 6.27 5.20
N ILE A 180 13.45 5.57 4.62
CA ILE A 180 13.65 5.46 3.18
C ILE A 180 13.59 3.98 2.82
N VAL A 181 12.88 3.67 1.74
CA VAL A 181 12.87 2.32 1.16
C VAL A 181 13.37 2.36 -0.27
N SER A 182 14.20 1.39 -0.62
CA SER A 182 14.55 1.05 -2.01
C SER A 182 13.95 -0.33 -2.33
N LEU A 183 13.19 -0.43 -3.42
CA LEU A 183 12.47 -1.63 -3.83
C LEU A 183 12.92 -2.04 -5.23
N THR A 184 13.45 -3.25 -5.37
CA THR A 184 13.89 -3.83 -6.65
C THR A 184 13.04 -5.06 -6.97
N PRO A 185 12.31 -5.08 -8.09
CA PRO A 185 11.50 -6.24 -8.45
C PRO A 185 12.37 -7.44 -8.86
N ARG A 186 11.95 -8.63 -8.45
CA ARG A 186 12.43 -9.93 -8.92
C ARG A 186 11.20 -10.79 -9.28
N PRO A 187 11.36 -11.89 -10.05
CA PRO A 187 10.22 -12.70 -10.47
C PRO A 187 9.40 -13.32 -9.33
N ASP A 188 10.04 -13.65 -8.21
CA ASP A 188 9.46 -14.40 -7.08
C ASP A 188 9.49 -13.64 -5.74
N HIS A 189 10.03 -12.41 -5.73
CA HIS A 189 10.07 -11.54 -4.56
C HIS A 189 10.37 -10.09 -4.95
N VAL A 190 10.28 -9.18 -3.99
CA VAL A 190 10.87 -7.84 -4.10
C VAL A 190 12.00 -7.72 -3.10
N SER A 191 13.19 -7.36 -3.58
CA SER A 191 14.31 -7.01 -2.70
C SER A 191 14.04 -5.62 -2.14
N ALA A 192 14.04 -5.48 -0.82
CA ALA A 192 13.74 -4.22 -0.14
C ALA A 192 14.91 -3.83 0.77
N THR A 193 15.41 -2.60 0.62
CA THR A 193 16.40 -2.03 1.53
C THR A 193 15.75 -0.87 2.27
N LEU A 194 15.67 -0.98 3.60
CA LEU A 194 15.06 0.02 4.47
C LEU A 194 16.13 0.73 5.28
N VAL A 195 16.07 2.06 5.32
CA VAL A 195 16.81 2.90 6.26
C VAL A 195 15.78 3.58 7.14
N LEU A 196 15.79 3.31 8.44
CA LEU A 196 14.79 3.80 9.39
C LEU A 196 15.46 4.67 10.46
N GLU A 197 14.84 5.78 10.81
CA GLU A 197 15.23 6.54 12.01
C GLU A 197 15.00 5.71 13.28
N HIS A 198 13.89 4.95 13.30
CA HIS A 198 13.51 4.10 14.42
C HIS A 198 13.16 2.69 13.98
N VAL A 199 13.94 1.73 14.45
CA VAL A 199 13.82 0.29 14.13
C VAL A 199 12.46 -0.30 14.46
N ARG A 200 11.81 0.21 15.51
CA ARG A 200 10.45 -0.20 15.91
C ARG A 200 9.40 0.01 14.82
N ASP A 201 9.66 0.89 13.86
CA ASP A 201 8.76 1.14 12.75
C ASP A 201 8.89 0.12 11.62
N LEU A 202 9.84 -0.81 11.70
CA LEU A 202 10.12 -1.80 10.66
C LEU A 202 8.88 -2.60 10.25
N ALA A 203 8.12 -3.13 11.21
CA ALA A 203 6.92 -3.90 10.91
C ALA A 203 5.90 -3.07 10.09
N THR A 204 5.72 -1.80 10.47
CA THR A 204 4.84 -0.86 9.75
C THR A 204 5.40 -0.54 8.36
N ALA A 205 6.71 -0.34 8.24
CA ALA A 205 7.37 -0.09 6.95
C ALA A 205 7.22 -1.27 6.00
N ILE A 206 7.45 -2.50 6.47
CA ILE A 206 7.22 -3.73 5.70
C ILE A 206 5.75 -3.80 5.25
N ALA A 207 4.81 -3.62 6.17
CA ALA A 207 3.37 -3.67 5.84
C ALA A 207 3.00 -2.65 4.76
N ARG A 208 3.49 -1.41 4.85
CA ARG A 208 3.28 -0.37 3.83
C ARG A 208 3.91 -0.71 2.48
N CYS A 209 5.10 -1.30 2.46
CA CYS A 209 5.74 -1.75 1.22
C CYS A 209 4.95 -2.89 0.56
N ARG A 210 4.47 -3.86 1.36
CA ARG A 210 3.62 -4.94 0.87
C ARG A 210 2.31 -4.41 0.29
N ARG A 211 1.68 -3.43 0.96
CA ARG A 211 0.47 -2.76 0.45
C ARG A 211 0.73 -1.97 -0.83
N LEU A 212 1.75 -1.11 -0.85
CA LEU A 212 2.12 -0.30 -2.02
C LEU A 212 2.19 -1.12 -3.31
N LEU A 213 2.77 -2.32 -3.19
CA LEU A 213 3.01 -3.24 -4.30
C LEU A 213 1.91 -4.32 -4.46
N ASP A 214 0.90 -4.31 -3.59
CA ASP A 214 -0.19 -5.29 -3.55
C ASP A 214 0.30 -6.75 -3.49
N LEU A 215 1.34 -7.02 -2.69
CA LEU A 215 2.03 -8.32 -2.67
C LEU A 215 1.20 -9.48 -2.14
N ASP A 216 0.18 -9.17 -1.33
CA ASP A 216 -0.70 -10.12 -0.66
C ASP A 216 -1.94 -10.50 -1.48
N ALA A 217 -2.13 -9.92 -2.68
CA ALA A 217 -3.21 -10.28 -3.59
C ALA A 217 -3.14 -11.75 -4.03
N ASP A 218 -4.30 -12.33 -4.32
CA ASP A 218 -4.44 -13.67 -4.88
C ASP A 218 -4.52 -13.61 -6.41
N PRO A 219 -3.40 -13.79 -7.12
CA PRO A 219 -3.40 -13.69 -8.58
C PRO A 219 -4.20 -14.81 -9.24
N GLU A 220 -4.28 -16.00 -8.64
CA GLU A 220 -5.01 -17.14 -9.22
C GLU A 220 -6.51 -16.87 -9.22
N ALA A 221 -7.07 -16.43 -8.09
CA ALA A 221 -8.48 -16.08 -8.00
C ALA A 221 -8.88 -14.95 -8.97
N VAL A 222 -8.00 -13.95 -9.15
CA VAL A 222 -8.21 -12.86 -10.11
C VAL A 222 -8.16 -13.38 -11.55
N ILE A 223 -7.15 -14.19 -11.89
CA ILE A 223 -6.98 -14.76 -13.23
C ILE A 223 -8.19 -15.62 -13.60
N ASP A 224 -8.62 -16.51 -12.71
CA ASP A 224 -9.75 -17.42 -12.94
C ASP A 224 -11.03 -16.63 -13.19
N ALA A 225 -11.33 -15.65 -12.32
CA ALA A 225 -12.53 -14.84 -12.44
C ALA A 225 -12.55 -14.01 -13.73
N LEU A 226 -11.46 -13.30 -14.03
CA LEU A 226 -11.42 -12.39 -15.19
C LEU A 226 -11.25 -13.14 -16.53
N SER A 227 -10.60 -14.31 -16.54
CA SER A 227 -10.44 -15.12 -17.76
C SER A 227 -11.73 -15.83 -18.20
N SER A 228 -12.70 -15.95 -17.29
CA SER A 228 -14.05 -16.43 -17.63
C SER A 228 -14.76 -15.51 -18.63
N ASP A 229 -14.37 -14.23 -18.67
CA ASP A 229 -14.86 -13.23 -19.61
C ASP A 229 -14.04 -13.28 -20.92
N ALA A 230 -14.72 -13.57 -22.03
CA ALA A 230 -14.07 -13.71 -23.33
C ALA A 230 -13.36 -12.42 -23.79
N ASP A 231 -13.90 -11.26 -23.45
CA ASP A 231 -13.36 -9.96 -23.88
C ASP A 231 -12.09 -9.59 -23.11
N LEU A 232 -11.94 -10.05 -21.86
CA LEU A 232 -10.75 -9.80 -21.03
C LEU A 232 -9.70 -10.90 -21.12
N ARG A 233 -10.08 -12.14 -21.49
CA ARG A 233 -9.20 -13.31 -21.46
C ARG A 233 -7.85 -13.07 -22.14
N ALA A 234 -7.85 -12.47 -23.33
CA ALA A 234 -6.61 -12.20 -24.06
C ALA A 234 -5.66 -11.25 -23.29
N VAL A 235 -6.23 -10.22 -22.65
CA VAL A 235 -5.47 -9.22 -21.90
C VAL A 235 -4.98 -9.79 -20.56
N VAL A 236 -5.77 -10.64 -19.92
CA VAL A 236 -5.37 -11.36 -18.70
C VAL A 236 -4.22 -12.33 -18.98
N THR A 237 -4.32 -13.13 -20.04
CA THR A 237 -3.28 -14.07 -20.46
C THR A 237 -1.96 -13.38 -20.85
N LYS A 238 -2.03 -12.17 -21.43
CA LYS A 238 -0.84 -11.41 -21.82
C LYS A 238 0.00 -10.95 -20.62
N ALA A 239 -0.63 -10.66 -19.49
CA ALA A 239 0.06 -10.14 -18.32
C ALA A 239 -0.54 -10.71 -17.02
N PRO A 240 -0.42 -12.02 -16.77
CA PRO A 240 -0.99 -12.66 -15.60
C PRO A 240 -0.34 -12.13 -14.33
N GLY A 241 -1.12 -11.94 -13.27
CA GLY A 241 -0.62 -11.42 -12.00
C GLY A 241 -0.39 -9.91 -11.97
N GLN A 242 -1.15 -9.15 -12.77
CA GLN A 242 -1.28 -7.70 -12.60
C GLN A 242 -1.63 -7.36 -11.15
N ARG A 243 -1.06 -6.26 -10.66
CA ARG A 243 -1.24 -5.76 -9.30
C ARG A 243 -1.80 -4.37 -9.30
N ILE A 244 -2.48 -4.01 -8.23
CA ILE A 244 -2.96 -2.64 -8.05
C ILE A 244 -1.79 -1.82 -7.46
N PRO A 245 -1.27 -0.79 -8.15
CA PRO A 245 -0.33 0.14 -7.54
C PRO A 245 -1.06 0.96 -6.50
N ARG A 246 -0.77 0.70 -5.22
CA ARG A 246 -1.42 1.36 -4.08
C ARG A 246 -0.60 2.55 -3.59
N THR A 247 -0.66 2.83 -2.29
CA THR A 247 0.08 3.89 -1.60
C THR A 247 0.63 3.39 -0.27
N VAL A 248 1.61 4.10 0.28
CA VAL A 248 2.09 3.90 1.67
C VAL A 248 1.36 4.79 2.69
N ASP A 249 0.55 5.72 2.19
CA ASP A 249 -0.18 6.73 2.96
C ASP A 249 -1.43 7.15 2.16
N GLU A 250 -2.62 6.89 2.72
CA GLU A 250 -3.90 7.15 2.10
C GLU A 250 -4.20 8.65 1.98
N HIS A 251 -3.71 9.48 2.91
CA HIS A 251 -3.86 10.93 2.87
C HIS A 251 -3.00 11.54 1.77
N GLU A 252 -1.75 11.07 1.63
CA GLU A 252 -0.86 11.45 0.52
C GLU A 252 -1.56 11.17 -0.83
N LEU A 253 -2.12 9.97 -0.99
CA LEU A 253 -2.80 9.59 -2.22
C LEU A 253 -4.03 10.46 -2.49
N ALA A 254 -4.85 10.75 -1.48
CA ALA A 254 -6.05 11.58 -1.63
C ALA A 254 -5.67 12.99 -2.12
N VAL A 255 -4.64 13.59 -1.53
CA VAL A 255 -4.11 14.89 -1.97
C VAL A 255 -3.58 14.81 -3.40
N ARG A 256 -2.79 13.78 -3.73
CA ARG A 256 -2.28 13.55 -5.10
C ARG A 256 -3.40 13.36 -6.12
N ALA A 257 -4.50 12.69 -5.74
CA ALA A 257 -5.64 12.45 -6.60
C ALA A 257 -6.36 13.76 -6.96
N VAL A 258 -6.52 14.68 -6.00
CA VAL A 258 -7.06 16.03 -6.24
C VAL A 258 -6.10 16.87 -7.09
N LEU A 259 -4.80 16.83 -6.79
CA LEU A 259 -3.76 17.52 -7.58
C LEU A 259 -3.68 17.04 -9.04
N GLY A 260 -3.99 15.75 -9.26
CA GLY A 260 -4.00 15.11 -10.58
C GLY A 260 -5.30 15.27 -11.38
N GLN A 261 -6.32 15.93 -10.84
CA GLN A 261 -7.59 16.12 -11.56
C GLN A 261 -7.39 16.90 -12.86
N GLN A 262 -7.86 16.32 -13.97
CA GLN A 262 -7.89 16.95 -15.31
C GLN A 262 -6.51 17.36 -15.86
N VAL A 263 -5.43 16.73 -15.40
CA VAL A 263 -4.07 17.00 -15.88
C VAL A 263 -3.36 15.70 -16.21
N SER A 264 -2.27 15.79 -16.98
CA SER A 264 -1.42 14.63 -17.26
C SER A 264 -0.68 14.16 -16.00
N THR A 265 -0.23 12.90 -16.00
CA THR A 265 0.60 12.34 -14.92
C THR A 265 1.87 13.18 -14.67
N GLY A 266 2.48 13.71 -15.73
CA GLY A 266 3.64 14.60 -15.63
C GLY A 266 3.32 15.91 -14.90
N ALA A 267 2.21 16.56 -15.24
CA ALA A 267 1.79 17.79 -14.56
C ALA A 267 1.39 17.55 -13.10
N ALA A 268 0.69 16.44 -12.82
CA ALA A 268 0.35 16.03 -11.46
C ALA A 268 1.61 15.86 -10.58
N ARG A 269 2.66 15.23 -11.12
CA ARG A 269 3.96 15.11 -10.45
C ARG A 269 4.58 16.45 -10.14
N THR A 270 4.59 17.38 -11.09
CA THR A 270 5.15 18.72 -10.89
C THR A 270 4.40 19.49 -9.80
N HIS A 271 3.07 19.45 -9.79
CA HIS A 271 2.28 20.10 -8.74
C HIS A 271 2.57 19.49 -7.36
N THR A 272 2.64 18.16 -7.30
CA THR A 272 2.94 17.44 -6.05
C THR A 272 4.35 17.73 -5.55
N ALA A 273 5.35 17.77 -6.44
CA ALA A 273 6.73 18.06 -6.07
C ALA A 273 6.89 19.47 -5.49
N ARG A 274 6.17 20.46 -6.03
CA ARG A 274 6.16 21.82 -5.49
C ARG A 274 5.57 21.86 -4.08
N LEU A 275 4.47 21.16 -3.85
CA LEU A 275 3.86 21.03 -2.51
C LEU A 275 4.85 20.40 -1.52
N VAL A 276 5.46 19.27 -1.91
CA VAL A 276 6.44 18.54 -1.11
C VAL A 276 7.65 19.41 -0.77
N HIS A 277 8.22 20.12 -1.74
CA HIS A 277 9.40 20.94 -1.51
C HIS A 277 9.11 22.15 -0.62
N ALA A 278 7.91 22.72 -0.72
CA ALA A 278 7.52 23.89 0.06
C ALA A 278 7.10 23.54 1.50
N TYR A 279 6.48 22.37 1.71
CA TYR A 279 5.79 22.06 2.96
C TYR A 279 6.11 20.68 3.55
N GLY A 280 6.91 19.87 2.87
CA GLY A 280 7.32 18.55 3.33
C GLY A 280 8.37 18.65 4.44
N SER A 281 8.51 17.58 5.22
CA SER A 281 9.54 17.50 6.26
C SER A 281 10.84 16.99 5.65
N ALA A 282 11.96 17.67 5.92
CA ALA A 282 13.27 17.25 5.42
C ALA A 282 13.63 15.84 5.91
N VAL A 283 14.21 15.03 5.02
CA VAL A 283 14.78 13.73 5.35
C VAL A 283 16.24 13.68 4.94
N ASN A 284 17.03 12.89 5.66
CA ASN A 284 18.43 12.67 5.31
C ASN A 284 18.57 11.38 4.48
N ASP A 285 18.91 11.52 3.20
CA ASP A 285 19.25 10.41 2.31
C ASP A 285 20.75 10.43 2.01
N SER A 286 21.51 9.50 2.59
CA SER A 286 22.95 9.37 2.35
C SER A 286 23.29 9.04 0.89
N ALA A 287 22.37 8.40 0.15
CA ALA A 287 22.52 8.14 -1.28
C ALA A 287 22.07 9.35 -2.14
N GLY A 288 21.48 10.38 -1.54
CA GLY A 288 20.96 11.57 -2.21
C GLY A 288 19.72 11.31 -3.08
N GLY A 289 19.08 12.38 -3.55
CA GLY A 289 17.90 12.33 -4.44
C GLY A 289 16.57 12.43 -3.70
N LEU A 290 16.44 11.78 -2.55
CA LEU A 290 15.31 11.95 -1.64
C LEU A 290 15.61 13.05 -0.62
N THR A 291 14.71 14.02 -0.50
CA THR A 291 14.94 15.24 0.29
C THR A 291 13.82 15.51 1.29
N HIS A 292 12.60 15.07 1.00
CA HIS A 292 11.42 15.37 1.82
C HIS A 292 10.54 14.14 2.01
N ALA A 293 9.95 14.01 3.20
CA ALA A 293 8.74 13.23 3.43
C ALA A 293 7.51 14.07 3.04
N PHE A 294 6.46 13.39 2.57
CA PHE A 294 5.22 14.04 2.19
C PHE A 294 4.58 14.77 3.40
N PRO A 295 4.01 15.98 3.22
CA PRO A 295 3.41 16.73 4.32
C PRO A 295 2.28 15.97 5.04
N THR A 296 2.20 16.09 6.37
CA THR A 296 1.07 15.62 7.17
C THR A 296 -0.19 16.44 6.91
N VAL A 297 -1.37 15.87 7.23
CA VAL A 297 -2.64 16.62 7.19
C VAL A 297 -2.56 17.88 8.05
N THR A 298 -1.95 17.81 9.24
CA THR A 298 -1.76 18.97 10.12
C THR A 298 -0.90 20.06 9.46
N GLN A 299 0.20 19.69 8.82
CA GLN A 299 1.02 20.66 8.07
C GLN A 299 0.24 21.25 6.89
N LEU A 300 -0.52 20.43 6.16
CA LEU A 300 -1.33 20.87 5.04
C LEU A 300 -2.45 21.83 5.46
N ALA A 301 -3.09 21.58 6.60
CA ALA A 301 -4.15 22.42 7.14
C ALA A 301 -3.66 23.82 7.55
N ALA A 302 -2.37 23.95 7.87
CA ALA A 302 -1.73 25.22 8.19
C ALA A 302 -1.31 26.04 6.95
N ILE A 303 -1.43 25.49 5.74
CA ILE A 303 -1.07 26.18 4.50
C ILE A 303 -2.15 27.18 4.13
N ASP A 304 -1.76 28.42 3.81
CA ASP A 304 -2.61 29.34 3.06
C ASP A 304 -2.81 28.81 1.62
N PRO A 305 -4.03 28.40 1.22
CA PRO A 305 -4.28 27.83 -0.10
C PRO A 305 -3.87 28.77 -1.25
N ALA A 306 -3.80 30.09 -1.02
CA ALA A 306 -3.38 31.07 -2.02
C ALA A 306 -1.96 30.81 -2.53
N HIS A 307 -1.10 30.19 -1.72
CA HIS A 307 0.28 29.85 -2.08
C HIS A 307 0.39 28.60 -2.98
N LEU A 308 -0.70 27.84 -3.15
CA LEU A 308 -0.70 26.67 -4.02
C LEU A 308 -0.79 27.10 -5.49
N ALA A 309 0.20 26.69 -6.28
CA ALA A 309 0.28 26.95 -7.72
C ALA A 309 -0.62 26.00 -8.53
N VAL A 310 -1.92 26.03 -8.26
CA VAL A 310 -2.99 25.30 -8.97
C VAL A 310 -4.20 26.20 -9.19
N PRO A 311 -5.12 25.88 -10.13
CA PRO A 311 -6.32 26.68 -10.36
C PRO A 311 -7.18 26.83 -9.09
N GLU A 312 -7.92 27.95 -9.00
CA GLU A 312 -8.72 28.30 -7.83
C GLU A 312 -9.73 27.22 -7.44
N ALA A 313 -10.40 26.61 -8.42
CA ALA A 313 -11.30 25.47 -8.17
C ALA A 313 -10.59 24.32 -7.45
N ARG A 314 -9.33 24.02 -7.81
CA ARG A 314 -8.56 22.94 -7.21
C ARG A 314 -8.03 23.31 -5.81
N ARG A 315 -7.70 24.59 -5.57
CA ARG A 315 -7.38 25.06 -4.21
C ARG A 315 -8.55 24.84 -3.27
N ARG A 316 -9.76 25.19 -3.69
CA ARG A 316 -11.00 24.96 -2.91
C ARG A 316 -11.23 23.47 -2.64
N SER A 317 -11.10 22.60 -3.66
CA SER A 317 -11.23 21.15 -3.47
C SER A 317 -10.20 20.60 -2.48
N LEU A 318 -8.95 21.05 -2.58
CA LEU A 318 -7.89 20.59 -1.71
C LEU A 318 -8.08 21.07 -0.27
N ALA A 319 -8.45 22.34 -0.08
CA ALA A 319 -8.77 22.88 1.24
C ALA A 319 -9.95 22.14 1.89
N ALA A 320 -11.00 21.84 1.11
CA ALA A 320 -12.14 21.05 1.60
C ALA A 320 -11.74 19.63 2.00
N LEU A 321 -10.92 18.95 1.18
CA LEU A 321 -10.40 17.62 1.52
C LEU A 321 -9.53 17.66 2.78
N ILE A 322 -8.59 18.60 2.86
CA ILE A 322 -7.70 18.72 4.02
C ILE A 322 -8.49 19.03 5.29
N GLY A 323 -9.48 19.93 5.23
CA GLY A 323 -10.36 20.22 6.36
C GLY A 323 -11.10 18.97 6.82
N ALA A 324 -11.75 18.24 5.90
CA ALA A 324 -12.46 17.00 6.23
C ALA A 324 -11.54 15.92 6.84
N LEU A 325 -10.28 15.84 6.41
CA LEU A 325 -9.28 14.94 7.00
C LEU A 325 -8.80 15.43 8.37
N ALA A 326 -8.66 16.74 8.57
CA ALA A 326 -8.15 17.34 9.81
C ALA A 326 -9.19 17.31 10.94
N ASP A 327 -10.47 17.44 10.58
CA ASP A 327 -11.61 17.43 11.50
C ASP A 327 -12.12 16.01 11.81
N ASP A 328 -11.46 14.97 11.27
CA ASP A 328 -11.86 13.55 11.36
C ASP A 328 -13.26 13.22 10.73
N ASP A 329 -13.86 14.16 10.00
CA ASP A 329 -15.08 13.96 9.22
C ASP A 329 -14.89 12.92 8.10
N LEU A 330 -13.66 12.81 7.58
CA LEU A 330 -13.23 11.83 6.61
C LEU A 330 -12.05 11.02 7.15
N THR A 331 -12.27 9.72 7.40
CA THR A 331 -11.20 8.79 7.79
C THR A 331 -10.78 7.96 6.58
N LEU A 332 -9.50 8.01 6.21
CA LEU A 332 -8.91 7.16 5.18
C LEU A 332 -7.76 6.36 5.79
N ASP A 333 -8.00 5.07 6.01
CA ASP A 333 -6.99 4.15 6.52
C ASP A 333 -7.25 2.72 5.98
N PRO A 334 -6.32 1.76 6.16
CA PRO A 334 -6.48 0.39 5.66
C PRO A 334 -7.71 -0.36 6.20
N GLY A 335 -8.25 0.07 7.34
CA GLY A 335 -9.39 -0.52 8.03
C GLY A 335 -10.67 0.30 7.93
N CYS A 336 -10.76 1.30 7.05
CA CYS A 336 -12.03 2.01 6.84
C CYS A 336 -13.08 1.10 6.17
N ASP A 337 -14.35 1.47 6.37
CA ASP A 337 -15.45 0.91 5.60
C ASP A 337 -15.47 1.60 4.23
N TRP A 338 -15.32 0.82 3.16
CA TRP A 338 -15.16 1.37 1.81
C TRP A 338 -16.41 2.09 1.29
N GLU A 339 -17.62 1.66 1.66
CA GLU A 339 -18.86 2.33 1.24
C GLU A 339 -19.03 3.66 1.98
N GLN A 340 -18.77 3.66 3.30
CA GLN A 340 -18.80 4.88 4.09
C GLN A 340 -17.71 5.88 3.64
N ALA A 341 -16.50 5.39 3.34
CA ALA A 341 -15.42 6.22 2.82
C ALA A 341 -15.79 6.86 1.47
N ARG A 342 -16.40 6.10 0.55
CA ARG A 342 -16.91 6.65 -0.71
C ARG A 342 -17.97 7.72 -0.50
N ALA A 343 -18.96 7.45 0.35
CA ALA A 343 -20.03 8.40 0.65
C ALA A 343 -19.47 9.72 1.21
N ARG A 344 -18.52 9.64 2.16
CA ARG A 344 -17.86 10.81 2.74
C ARG A 344 -16.99 11.54 1.72
N LEU A 345 -16.21 10.82 0.90
CA LEU A 345 -15.42 11.41 -0.18
C LEU A 345 -16.31 12.19 -1.15
N LEU A 346 -17.44 11.63 -1.58
CA LEU A 346 -18.38 12.28 -2.50
C LEU A 346 -19.10 13.50 -1.88
N ALA A 347 -19.17 13.57 -0.55
CA ALA A 347 -19.71 14.73 0.15
C ALA A 347 -18.73 15.92 0.18
N VAL A 348 -17.42 15.68 -0.03
CA VAL A 348 -16.41 16.74 -0.06
C VAL A 348 -16.53 17.54 -1.36
N PRO A 349 -16.72 18.88 -1.30
CA PRO A 349 -16.78 19.72 -2.48
C PRO A 349 -15.57 19.55 -3.41
N GLY A 350 -15.84 19.26 -4.69
CA GLY A 350 -14.79 19.09 -5.70
C GLY A 350 -14.20 17.68 -5.80
N ILE A 351 -14.69 16.72 -5.01
CA ILE A 351 -14.40 15.30 -5.18
C ILE A 351 -15.56 14.64 -5.93
N GLY A 352 -15.29 14.23 -7.17
CA GLY A 352 -16.25 13.51 -8.01
C GLY A 352 -16.08 11.98 -7.97
N PRO A 353 -16.97 11.23 -8.64
CA PRO A 353 -16.92 9.76 -8.68
C PRO A 353 -15.57 9.18 -9.12
N TRP A 354 -14.91 9.80 -10.11
CA TRP A 354 -13.59 9.36 -10.54
C TRP A 354 -12.56 9.44 -9.41
N THR A 355 -12.47 10.56 -8.69
CA THR A 355 -11.51 10.72 -7.59
C THR A 355 -11.81 9.76 -6.44
N ALA A 356 -13.09 9.59 -6.10
CA ALA A 356 -13.51 8.66 -5.06
C ALA A 356 -13.12 7.21 -5.39
N GLU A 357 -13.35 6.75 -6.62
CA GLU A 357 -12.99 5.39 -7.04
C GLU A 357 -11.47 5.18 -7.16
N ILE A 358 -10.71 6.21 -7.55
CA ILE A 358 -9.23 6.13 -7.54
C ILE A 358 -8.71 5.98 -6.10
N ILE A 359 -9.27 6.72 -5.14
CA ILE A 359 -8.89 6.61 -3.72
C ILE A 359 -9.32 5.24 -3.16
N ALA A 360 -10.52 4.76 -3.49
CA ALA A 360 -10.98 3.44 -3.08
C ALA A 360 -10.05 2.33 -3.60
N MET A 361 -9.71 2.37 -4.89
CA MET A 361 -8.83 1.39 -5.52
C MET A 361 -7.41 1.42 -4.95
N ARG A 362 -6.74 2.58 -5.00
CA ARG A 362 -5.29 2.66 -4.71
C ARG A 362 -4.99 2.98 -3.26
N GLY A 363 -5.87 3.71 -2.58
CA GLY A 363 -5.71 4.08 -1.17
C GLY A 363 -6.18 2.93 -0.29
N LEU A 364 -7.48 2.69 -0.36
CA LEU A 364 -8.15 1.74 0.52
C LEU A 364 -7.91 0.29 0.12
N GLY A 365 -7.53 0.05 -1.14
CA GLY A 365 -7.25 -1.29 -1.67
C GLY A 365 -8.50 -2.09 -1.98
N ASP A 366 -9.60 -1.41 -2.29
CA ASP A 366 -10.82 -2.09 -2.70
C ASP A 366 -10.58 -2.80 -4.05
N PRO A 367 -10.66 -4.15 -4.11
CA PRO A 367 -10.44 -4.89 -5.33
C PRO A 367 -11.58 -4.73 -6.35
N ASP A 368 -12.68 -4.12 -5.95
CA ASP A 368 -13.89 -3.95 -6.73
C ASP A 368 -14.22 -2.48 -7.06
N ALA A 369 -13.32 -1.55 -6.74
CA ALA A 369 -13.43 -0.16 -7.17
C ALA A 369 -13.37 -0.05 -8.71
N PHE A 370 -14.13 0.90 -9.26
CA PHE A 370 -14.26 1.03 -10.72
C PHE A 370 -14.45 2.48 -11.18
N PRO A 371 -13.36 3.21 -11.53
CA PRO A 371 -13.44 4.58 -12.03
C PRO A 371 -13.93 4.61 -13.49
N ALA A 372 -15.21 4.32 -13.73
CA ALA A 372 -15.79 4.24 -15.08
C ALA A 372 -15.64 5.52 -15.93
N GLY A 373 -15.49 6.68 -15.29
CA GLY A 373 -15.24 7.96 -15.95
C GLY A 373 -13.78 8.19 -16.37
N ASP A 374 -12.86 7.29 -16.01
CA ASP A 374 -11.44 7.41 -16.36
C ASP A 374 -11.23 7.33 -17.87
N LEU A 375 -10.49 8.29 -18.42
CA LEU A 375 -10.23 8.36 -19.85
C LEU A 375 -9.47 7.13 -20.37
N GLY A 376 -8.48 6.66 -19.61
CA GLY A 376 -7.71 5.47 -19.98
C GLY A 376 -8.58 4.21 -20.00
N VAL A 377 -9.41 4.01 -18.97
CA VAL A 377 -10.33 2.87 -18.92
C VAL A 377 -11.30 2.89 -20.11
N ARG A 378 -11.84 4.05 -20.48
CA ARG A 378 -12.77 4.20 -21.60
C ARG A 378 -12.11 3.95 -22.96
N LEU A 379 -10.89 4.47 -23.17
CA LEU A 379 -10.12 4.22 -24.39
C LEU A 379 -9.73 2.75 -24.53
N ALA A 380 -9.34 2.10 -23.43
CA ALA A 380 -9.05 0.66 -23.43
C ALA A 380 -10.31 -0.17 -23.71
N ALA A 381 -11.45 0.21 -23.13
CA ALA A 381 -12.73 -0.44 -23.41
C ALA A 381 -13.09 -0.32 -24.91
N GLU A 382 -12.95 0.86 -25.50
CA GLU A 382 -13.18 1.08 -26.94
C GLU A 382 -12.27 0.20 -27.81
N GLN A 383 -10.97 0.09 -27.49
CA GLN A 383 -10.02 -0.78 -28.20
C GLN A 383 -10.41 -2.26 -28.16
N LEU A 384 -11.07 -2.70 -27.08
CA LEU A 384 -11.56 -4.08 -26.92
C LEU A 384 -12.98 -4.29 -27.45
N GLY A 385 -13.60 -3.27 -28.06
CA GLY A 385 -14.99 -3.34 -28.54
C GLY A 385 -16.05 -3.37 -27.44
N LEU A 386 -15.68 -2.97 -26.21
CA LEU A 386 -16.60 -2.83 -25.09
C LEU A 386 -17.31 -1.47 -25.12
N PRO A 387 -18.44 -1.30 -24.41
CA PRO A 387 -19.06 0.02 -24.24
C PRO A 387 -18.06 1.03 -23.64
N ALA A 388 -17.89 2.18 -24.29
CA ALA A 388 -16.94 3.22 -23.87
C ALA A 388 -17.60 4.41 -23.16
N ASP A 389 -18.94 4.47 -23.14
CA ASP A 389 -19.68 5.42 -22.32
C ASP A 389 -19.76 4.94 -20.86
N VAL A 390 -19.84 5.88 -19.93
CA VAL A 390 -19.79 5.58 -18.48
C VAL A 390 -20.89 4.60 -18.07
N ARG A 391 -22.12 4.78 -18.58
CA ARG A 391 -23.27 3.96 -18.17
C ARG A 391 -23.14 2.53 -18.70
N GLY A 392 -22.85 2.38 -19.98
CA GLY A 392 -22.64 1.08 -20.62
C GLY A 392 -21.48 0.33 -19.98
N LEU A 393 -20.37 1.01 -19.73
CA LEU A 393 -19.18 0.41 -19.14
C LEU A 393 -19.41 0.01 -17.67
N THR A 394 -20.10 0.84 -16.88
CA THR A 394 -20.50 0.46 -15.52
C THR A 394 -21.36 -0.81 -15.51
N ALA A 395 -22.36 -0.90 -16.40
CA ALA A 395 -23.20 -2.09 -16.51
C ALA A 395 -22.38 -3.33 -16.94
N ARG A 396 -21.48 -3.16 -17.91
CA ARG A 396 -20.59 -4.24 -18.39
C ARG A 396 -19.64 -4.75 -17.30
N SER A 397 -19.13 -3.84 -16.46
CA SER A 397 -18.17 -4.14 -15.40
C SER A 397 -18.72 -5.05 -14.29
N ALA A 398 -20.05 -5.17 -14.16
CA ALA A 398 -20.69 -6.02 -13.16
C ALA A 398 -20.24 -7.49 -13.26
N ARG A 399 -19.85 -7.95 -14.46
CA ARG A 399 -19.33 -9.30 -14.71
C ARG A 399 -17.93 -9.55 -14.15
N TRP A 400 -17.21 -8.48 -13.80
CA TRP A 400 -15.84 -8.57 -13.28
C TRP A 400 -15.79 -8.50 -11.76
N ARG A 401 -16.94 -8.39 -11.08
CA ARG A 401 -17.00 -8.41 -9.61
C ARG A 401 -16.53 -9.76 -9.07
N PRO A 402 -15.83 -9.80 -7.92
CA PRO A 402 -15.45 -8.68 -7.06
C PRO A 402 -14.08 -8.06 -7.41
N TRP A 403 -13.63 -8.16 -8.67
CA TRP A 403 -12.27 -7.85 -9.11
C TRP A 403 -12.18 -6.72 -10.13
N ARG A 404 -13.14 -5.78 -10.10
CA ARG A 404 -13.19 -4.66 -11.06
C ARG A 404 -11.92 -3.79 -11.05
N SER A 405 -11.24 -3.62 -9.91
CA SER A 405 -9.97 -2.89 -9.84
C SER A 405 -8.85 -3.58 -10.61
N TYR A 406 -8.81 -4.92 -10.59
CA TYR A 406 -7.84 -5.70 -11.37
C TYR A 406 -8.18 -5.69 -12.86
N ALA A 407 -9.48 -5.74 -13.21
CA ALA A 407 -9.91 -5.54 -14.59
C ALA A 407 -9.45 -4.17 -15.13
N VAL A 408 -9.51 -3.11 -14.31
CA VAL A 408 -8.96 -1.79 -14.65
C VAL A 408 -7.45 -1.83 -14.88
N GLN A 409 -6.67 -2.55 -14.07
CA GLN A 409 -5.23 -2.71 -14.31
C GLN A 409 -4.97 -3.38 -15.66
N HIS A 410 -5.70 -4.47 -15.96
CA HIS A 410 -5.58 -5.14 -17.25
C HIS A 410 -5.96 -4.23 -18.42
N LEU A 411 -7.06 -3.49 -18.32
CA LEU A 411 -7.48 -2.54 -19.34
C LEU A 411 -6.39 -1.49 -19.60
N TRP A 412 -5.79 -0.91 -18.56
CA TRP A 412 -4.70 0.06 -18.76
C TRP A 412 -3.47 -0.54 -19.43
N THR A 413 -3.22 -1.86 -19.32
CA THR A 413 -2.09 -2.51 -20.01
C THR A 413 -2.24 -2.58 -21.54
N THR A 414 -3.45 -2.35 -22.08
CA THR A 414 -3.68 -2.32 -23.54
C THR A 414 -3.20 -1.00 -24.17
N LEU A 415 -3.02 0.05 -23.36
CA LEU A 415 -2.64 1.38 -23.82
C LEU A 415 -1.11 1.54 -23.85
N ASP A 416 -0.61 2.26 -24.87
CA ASP A 416 0.79 2.67 -24.89
C ASP A 416 1.01 3.88 -23.97
N HIS A 417 1.35 3.62 -22.71
CA HIS A 417 1.61 4.65 -21.70
C HIS A 417 2.84 4.29 -20.87
N SER A 418 3.55 5.30 -20.37
CA SER A 418 4.73 5.13 -19.51
C SER A 418 4.47 4.34 -18.22
N VAL A 419 3.22 4.20 -17.78
CA VAL A 419 2.87 3.45 -16.56
C VAL A 419 3.00 1.95 -16.76
N ASN A 420 3.04 1.48 -18.01
CA ASN A 420 3.17 0.06 -18.36
C ASN A 420 4.62 -0.31 -18.71
N ARG A 421 5.60 0.57 -18.43
CA ARG A 421 7.01 0.39 -18.83
C ARG A 421 7.92 0.36 -17.61
N TRP A 422 8.56 -0.79 -17.40
CA TRP A 422 9.64 -0.96 -16.43
C TRP A 422 10.82 -1.72 -17.07
N PRO A 423 12.07 -1.27 -16.90
CA PRO A 423 12.46 0.03 -16.32
C PRO A 423 11.90 1.20 -17.16
N PRO A 424 11.69 2.39 -16.55
CA PRO A 424 11.25 3.56 -17.32
C PRO A 424 12.28 3.87 -18.40
N LYS A 425 11.82 4.26 -19.60
CA LYS A 425 12.74 4.75 -20.64
C LYS A 425 13.48 5.97 -20.10
N GLU A 426 14.82 5.95 -20.17
CA GLU A 426 15.62 7.14 -19.91
C GLU A 426 15.10 8.26 -20.81
N LYS A 427 14.84 9.43 -20.22
CA LYS A 427 14.69 10.64 -21.02
C LYS A 427 16.08 10.92 -21.57
N THR A 428 16.27 10.71 -22.87
CA THR A 428 17.48 11.20 -23.55
C THR A 428 17.66 12.68 -23.18
N PRO A 429 18.85 13.08 -22.70
CA PRO A 429 19.09 14.43 -22.17
C PRO A 429 18.78 15.55 -23.15
#